data_AF-A0A6V7B6Y5-F1
#
_entry.id   AF-A0A6V7B6Y5-F1
#
_cell.length_a   1.000
_cell.length_b   1.000
_cell.length_c   1.000
_cell.angle_alpha   90.00
_cell.angle_beta   90.00
_cell.angle_gamma   90.00
#
_symmetry.space_group_name_H-M   'P 1'
#
loop_
_entity.id
_entity.type
_entity.pdbx_description
1 polymer ?
#
loop_
_entity_poly.entity_id
_entity_poly.type
_entity_poly.pdbx_seq_one_letter_code
_entity_poly.pdbx_strand_id
1 'polypeptide(L)'
;MRLHLTALCLAPLVLMLCTPAGAQTQSQAQTPPAQPMSEVTLSNPVTTATLAGRTIRLGEHAGKCAVLRDDEVFLLGIGAPCYFSIARDRSAQVHHFQGSDIVLVQHAHQTASPDWDVKLYGAICAFESQSVREVDDVLEAGIVASSWHCDPTGGADQKEFVYSYDTWPKRNAAKPSRKRGTP
;
A
#
# COMPACT_ATOMS: atom_id res chain seq x y z
N MET A 1 0.39 28.53 65.38
CA MET A 1 -0.86 28.92 66.09
C MET A 1 -1.97 28.08 65.48
N ARG A 2 -2.33 26.95 66.10
CA ARG A 2 -3.45 26.73 67.03
C ARG A 2 -4.84 26.96 66.40
N LEU A 3 -5.59 25.86 66.43
CA LEU A 3 -7.01 25.57 66.14
C LEU A 3 -8.02 26.68 66.48
N HIS A 4 -9.19 26.67 65.83
CA HIS A 4 -10.49 26.16 66.33
C HIS A 4 -11.57 26.34 65.23
N LEU A 5 -12.21 25.30 64.69
CA LEU A 5 -13.35 24.52 65.20
C LEU A 5 -14.61 25.34 65.51
N THR A 6 -15.66 25.20 64.68
CA THR A 6 -17.05 25.10 65.16
C THR A 6 -17.87 24.24 64.21
N ALA A 7 -18.28 23.09 64.75
CA ALA A 7 -19.31 22.19 64.27
C ALA A 7 -20.70 22.66 64.69
N LEU A 8 -21.77 22.15 64.05
CA LEU A 8 -22.94 21.50 64.65
C LEU A 8 -23.98 21.23 63.53
N CYS A 9 -24.26 19.95 63.20
CA CYS A 9 -25.46 19.16 63.61
C CYS A 9 -26.67 19.42 62.68
N LEU A 10 -27.49 18.46 62.21
CA LEU A 10 -27.81 17.06 62.54
C LEU A 10 -28.58 16.47 61.34
N ALA A 11 -28.41 15.17 61.06
CA ALA A 11 -29.24 14.37 60.15
C ALA A 11 -30.57 13.95 60.84
N PRO A 12 -31.59 13.38 60.15
CA PRO A 12 -31.50 11.96 59.74
C PRO A 12 -32.24 11.52 58.45
N LEU A 13 -31.80 10.34 57.97
CA LEU A 13 -32.47 9.26 57.24
C LEU A 13 -33.75 9.51 56.43
N VAL A 14 -33.69 9.16 55.13
CA VAL A 14 -34.69 8.30 54.48
C VAL A 14 -33.96 7.24 53.65
N LEU A 15 -34.20 5.96 54.01
CA LEU A 15 -33.86 4.79 53.20
C LEU A 15 -34.90 4.62 52.10
N MET A 16 -34.47 4.46 50.84
CA MET A 16 -35.26 3.71 49.88
C MET A 16 -34.34 2.90 48.95
N LEU A 17 -34.58 1.59 48.95
CA LEU A 17 -33.95 0.57 48.13
C LEU A 17 -34.42 0.68 46.69
N CYS A 18 -33.50 0.69 45.73
CA CYS A 18 -33.72 0.20 44.37
C CYS A 18 -32.40 -0.31 43.80
N THR A 19 -32.28 -1.64 43.71
CA THR A 19 -31.27 -2.31 42.88
C THR A 19 -31.57 -2.09 41.41
N PRO A 20 -30.55 -1.93 40.56
CA PRO A 20 -30.60 -2.56 39.26
C PRO A 20 -29.38 -3.46 39.04
N ALA A 21 -29.69 -4.69 38.64
CA ALA A 21 -28.78 -5.58 37.95
C ALA A 21 -28.27 -4.86 36.69
N GLY A 22 -27.01 -4.44 36.70
CA GLY A 22 -26.31 -3.92 35.53
C GLY A 22 -25.29 -4.95 35.07
N ALA A 23 -25.59 -5.59 33.94
CA ALA A 23 -24.76 -6.58 33.29
C ALA A 23 -23.32 -6.07 33.03
N GLN A 24 -22.36 -6.98 33.17
CA GLN A 24 -20.97 -6.78 32.79
C GLN A 24 -20.89 -6.56 31.28
N THR A 25 -20.59 -5.33 30.85
CA THR A 25 -20.18 -5.08 29.47
C THR A 25 -18.73 -5.51 29.32
N GLN A 26 -18.51 -6.69 28.74
CA GLN A 26 -17.21 -7.11 28.24
C GLN A 26 -16.78 -6.13 27.14
N SER A 27 -15.70 -5.40 27.37
CA SER A 27 -15.04 -4.60 26.35
C SER A 27 -14.33 -5.54 25.38
N GLN A 28 -15.05 -6.03 24.36
CA GLN A 28 -14.42 -6.64 23.20
C GLN A 28 -13.71 -5.52 22.43
N ALA A 29 -12.38 -5.65 22.33
CA ALA A 29 -11.61 -4.89 21.36
C ALA A 29 -12.11 -5.29 19.96
N GLN A 30 -12.98 -4.46 19.39
CA GLN A 30 -13.41 -4.58 18.01
C GLN A 30 -12.23 -4.16 17.15
N THR A 31 -11.57 -5.13 16.53
CA THR A 31 -10.69 -4.88 15.38
C THR A 31 -11.54 -4.16 14.32
N PRO A 32 -11.12 -2.98 13.82
CA PRO A 32 -11.84 -2.34 12.72
C PRO A 32 -11.97 -3.31 11.55
N PRO A 33 -13.12 -3.36 10.85
CA PRO A 33 -13.24 -4.16 9.65
C PRO A 33 -12.19 -3.70 8.64
N ALA A 34 -11.48 -4.65 8.02
CA ALA A 34 -10.59 -4.36 6.90
C ALA A 34 -11.40 -3.58 5.85
N GLN A 35 -10.93 -2.39 5.48
CA GLN A 35 -11.66 -1.58 4.50
C GLN A 35 -11.57 -2.28 3.14
N PRO A 36 -12.68 -2.40 2.38
CA PRO A 36 -12.62 -3.00 1.06
C PRO A 36 -11.83 -2.08 0.10
N MET A 37 -11.04 -2.70 -0.78
CA MET A 37 -10.32 -1.98 -1.83
C MET A 37 -11.30 -1.39 -2.85
N SER A 38 -11.13 -0.12 -3.19
CA SER A 38 -11.91 0.58 -4.21
C SER A 38 -11.29 0.44 -5.60
N GLU A 39 -12.12 0.51 -6.64
CA GLU A 39 -11.67 0.52 -8.04
C GLU A 39 -11.07 1.89 -8.42
N VAL A 40 -10.04 1.87 -9.28
CA VAL A 40 -9.46 3.09 -9.85
C VAL A 40 -10.43 3.66 -10.89
N THR A 41 -10.92 4.89 -10.67
CA THR A 41 -11.88 5.54 -11.56
C THR A 41 -11.17 6.59 -12.40
N LEU A 42 -10.97 6.39 -13.72
CA LEU A 42 -10.52 7.41 -14.70
C LEU A 42 -10.56 6.87 -16.16
N SER A 43 -10.22 7.70 -17.16
CA SER A 43 -10.26 7.35 -18.59
C SER A 43 -9.04 6.53 -19.05
N ASN A 44 -9.27 5.26 -19.41
CA ASN A 44 -8.30 4.25 -19.89
C ASN A 44 -7.19 3.82 -18.89
N PRO A 45 -7.49 3.49 -17.63
CA PRO A 45 -6.46 3.03 -16.72
C PRO A 45 -6.16 1.56 -17.01
N VAL A 46 -4.91 1.26 -17.35
CA VAL A 46 -4.43 -0.13 -17.34
C VAL A 46 -4.27 -0.52 -15.88
N THR A 47 -5.32 -1.15 -15.33
CA THR A 47 -5.41 -1.53 -13.91
C THR A 47 -5.26 -3.02 -13.70
N THR A 48 -5.09 -3.81 -14.75
CA THR A 48 -4.89 -5.25 -14.68
C THR A 48 -3.58 -5.63 -15.34
N ALA A 49 -2.87 -6.60 -14.77
CA ALA A 49 -1.65 -7.17 -15.34
C ALA A 49 -1.63 -8.68 -15.12
N THR A 50 -0.87 -9.40 -15.93
CA THR A 50 -0.52 -10.80 -15.67
C THR A 50 0.88 -10.86 -15.07
N LEU A 51 1.00 -11.27 -13.81
CA LEU A 51 2.26 -11.42 -13.08
C LEU A 51 2.44 -12.90 -12.73
N ALA A 52 3.53 -13.52 -13.20
CA ALA A 52 3.81 -14.95 -12.98
C ALA A 52 2.63 -15.89 -13.35
N GLY A 53 1.93 -15.55 -14.43
CA GLY A 53 0.77 -16.31 -14.92
C GLY A 53 -0.55 -16.06 -14.17
N ARG A 54 -0.55 -15.21 -13.14
CA ARG A 54 -1.76 -14.81 -12.41
C ARG A 54 -2.20 -13.41 -12.78
N THR A 55 -3.52 -13.21 -12.85
CA THR A 55 -4.07 -11.86 -13.01
C THR A 55 -4.00 -11.12 -11.68
N ILE A 56 -3.42 -9.93 -11.70
CA ILE A 56 -3.45 -8.98 -10.61
C ILE A 56 -4.22 -7.73 -11.02
N ARG A 57 -4.86 -7.07 -10.05
CA ARG A 57 -5.61 -5.83 -10.29
C ARG A 57 -5.20 -4.74 -9.31
N LEU A 58 -5.06 -3.52 -9.80
CA LEU A 58 -4.87 -2.34 -8.97
C LEU A 58 -6.20 -1.89 -8.35
N GLY A 59 -6.09 -1.40 -7.13
CA GLY A 59 -7.14 -0.62 -6.51
C GLY A 59 -6.57 0.28 -5.43
N GLU A 60 -7.48 0.85 -4.66
CA GLU A 60 -7.15 1.83 -3.64
C GLU A 60 -7.60 1.34 -2.27
N HIS A 61 -6.76 1.49 -1.26
CA HIS A 61 -7.07 1.17 0.12
C HIS A 61 -6.50 2.25 1.03
N ALA A 62 -7.37 2.94 1.78
CA ALA A 62 -7.00 4.03 2.68
C ALA A 62 -6.11 5.12 2.04
N GLY A 63 -6.40 5.50 0.78
CA GLY A 63 -5.66 6.52 0.03
C GLY A 63 -4.30 6.06 -0.50
N LYS A 64 -4.00 4.76 -0.39
CA LYS A 64 -2.81 4.12 -0.93
C LYS A 64 -3.16 3.15 -2.04
N CYS A 65 -2.18 2.90 -2.90
CA CYS A 65 -2.29 1.86 -3.90
C CYS A 65 -2.27 0.48 -3.28
N ALA A 66 -3.03 -0.41 -3.88
CA ALA A 66 -3.08 -1.81 -3.51
C ALA A 66 -3.10 -2.68 -4.75
N VAL A 67 -2.50 -3.86 -4.63
CA VAL A 67 -2.61 -4.95 -5.60
C VAL A 67 -3.54 -6.00 -5.01
N LEU A 68 -4.59 -6.36 -5.74
CA LEU A 68 -5.46 -7.50 -5.46
C LEU A 68 -5.00 -8.70 -6.27
N ARG A 69 -4.77 -9.82 -5.59
CA ARG A 69 -4.45 -11.13 -6.19
C ARG A 69 -5.13 -12.21 -5.35
N ASP A 70 -5.93 -13.08 -5.98
CA ASP A 70 -6.58 -14.21 -5.30
C ASP A 70 -7.34 -13.79 -4.01
N ASP A 71 -8.04 -12.64 -4.07
CA ASP A 71 -8.73 -11.98 -2.95
C ASP A 71 -7.83 -11.42 -1.83
N GLU A 72 -6.51 -11.56 -1.94
CA GLU A 72 -5.53 -10.94 -1.04
C GLU A 72 -5.20 -9.51 -1.48
N VAL A 73 -5.25 -8.58 -0.52
CA VAL A 73 -4.90 -7.17 -0.72
C VAL A 73 -3.46 -6.93 -0.27
N PHE A 74 -2.60 -6.56 -1.21
CA PHE A 74 -1.21 -6.19 -0.96
C PHE A 74 -1.03 -4.67 -1.05
N LEU A 75 -0.78 -4.02 0.08
CA LEU A 75 -0.64 -2.56 0.16
C LEU A 75 0.72 -2.08 -0.33
N LEU A 76 0.71 -0.98 -1.08
CA LEU A 76 1.90 -0.31 -1.58
C LEU A 76 2.19 0.98 -0.78
N GLY A 77 3.42 1.47 -0.88
CA GLY A 77 3.88 2.68 -0.22
C GLY A 77 3.42 3.98 -0.89
N ILE A 78 2.96 3.91 -2.14
CA ILE A 78 2.62 5.08 -2.99
C ILE A 78 1.15 5.50 -2.85
N GLY A 79 0.88 6.78 -3.10
CA GLY A 79 -0.46 7.36 -3.09
C GLY A 79 -1.38 6.81 -4.18
N ALA A 80 -2.70 6.91 -3.95
CA ALA A 80 -3.72 6.66 -4.97
C ALA A 80 -4.19 7.99 -5.62
N PRO A 81 -4.72 7.99 -6.87
CA PRO A 81 -4.96 6.85 -7.76
C PRO A 81 -3.69 6.34 -8.46
N CYS A 82 -3.66 5.07 -8.86
CA CYS A 82 -2.50 4.48 -9.53
C CYS A 82 -2.81 3.63 -10.76
N TYR A 83 -1.74 3.41 -11.52
CA TYR A 83 -1.75 2.79 -12.84
C TYR A 83 -0.57 1.83 -12.93
N PHE A 84 -0.72 0.79 -13.76
CA PHE A 84 0.47 0.12 -14.25
C PHE A 84 1.12 0.98 -15.34
N SER A 85 2.45 1.00 -15.37
CA SER A 85 3.18 1.51 -16.53
C SER A 85 2.69 0.83 -17.80
N ILE A 86 2.44 1.59 -18.86
CA ILE A 86 1.77 1.08 -20.07
C ILE A 86 2.80 0.68 -21.13
N ALA A 87 2.65 -0.54 -21.66
CA ALA A 87 3.42 -1.02 -22.79
C ALA A 87 2.91 -0.46 -24.13
N ARG A 88 3.67 -0.64 -25.21
CA ARG A 88 3.31 -0.10 -26.55
C ARG A 88 1.97 -0.62 -27.07
N ASP A 89 1.56 -1.80 -26.65
CA ASP A 89 0.29 -2.45 -27.00
C ASP A 89 -0.89 -2.02 -26.11
N ARG A 90 -0.67 -1.04 -25.22
CA ARG A 90 -1.64 -0.54 -24.23
C ARG A 90 -2.03 -1.56 -23.16
N SER A 91 -1.22 -2.59 -22.96
CA SER A 91 -1.30 -3.48 -21.79
C SER A 91 -0.37 -3.01 -20.67
N ALA A 92 -0.42 -3.67 -19.52
CA ALA A 92 0.54 -3.42 -18.45
C ALA A 92 1.93 -3.88 -18.91
N GLN A 93 2.93 -3.03 -18.73
CA GLN A 93 4.32 -3.39 -18.98
C GLN A 93 4.77 -4.38 -17.91
N VAL A 94 5.16 -5.56 -18.35
CA VAL A 94 5.72 -6.63 -17.51
C VAL A 94 7.14 -6.90 -17.99
N HIS A 95 8.09 -6.92 -17.07
CA HIS A 95 9.46 -7.34 -17.35
C HIS A 95 9.79 -8.64 -16.63
N HIS A 96 10.58 -9.48 -17.28
CA HIS A 96 11.13 -10.69 -16.67
C HIS A 96 12.61 -10.47 -16.35
N PHE A 97 12.99 -10.63 -15.09
CA PHE A 97 14.37 -10.48 -14.64
C PHE A 97 14.71 -11.50 -13.54
N GLN A 98 15.83 -12.22 -13.72
CA GLN A 98 16.34 -13.23 -12.76
C GLN A 98 15.29 -14.28 -12.33
N GLY A 99 14.37 -14.67 -13.23
CA GLY A 99 13.35 -15.67 -12.93
C GLY A 99 12.10 -15.13 -12.21
N SER A 100 11.93 -13.81 -12.16
CA SER A 100 10.74 -13.14 -11.63
C SER A 100 10.14 -12.20 -12.66
N ASP A 101 8.82 -12.22 -12.76
CA ASP A 101 8.06 -11.20 -13.46
C ASP A 101 7.87 -9.98 -12.55
N ILE A 102 7.87 -8.80 -13.14
CA ILE A 102 7.85 -7.52 -12.44
C ILE A 102 6.95 -6.55 -13.19
N VAL A 103 6.07 -5.89 -12.45
CA VAL A 103 5.28 -4.74 -12.91
C VAL A 103 5.73 -3.47 -12.20
N LEU A 104 5.44 -2.31 -12.77
CA LEU A 104 5.66 -1.02 -12.13
C LEU A 104 4.32 -0.34 -11.91
N VAL A 105 4.04 0.01 -10.65
CA VAL A 105 2.85 0.77 -10.26
C VAL A 105 3.26 2.22 -10.11
N GLN A 106 2.46 3.12 -10.67
CA GLN A 106 2.79 4.53 -10.86
C GLN A 106 1.65 5.42 -10.35
N HIS A 107 2.01 6.55 -9.75
CA HIS A 107 1.11 7.56 -9.23
C HIS A 107 1.68 8.95 -9.52
N ALA A 108 0.84 9.89 -9.92
CA ALA A 108 1.21 11.31 -10.01
C ALA A 108 0.11 12.16 -9.39
N HIS A 109 0.51 13.18 -8.64
CA HIS A 109 -0.40 14.19 -8.11
C HIS A 109 0.21 15.59 -8.22
N GLN A 110 -0.64 16.59 -8.41
CA GLN A 110 -0.21 17.98 -8.46
C GLN A 110 0.25 18.45 -7.08
N THR A 111 1.40 19.13 -7.05
CA THR A 111 2.02 19.67 -5.83
C THR A 111 2.23 21.18 -5.90
N ALA A 112 1.64 21.85 -6.89
CA ALA A 112 1.83 23.27 -7.11
C ALA A 112 1.32 24.09 -5.92
N SER A 113 2.06 25.14 -5.57
CA SER A 113 1.65 26.13 -4.57
C SER A 113 0.37 26.86 -5.03
N PRO A 114 -0.51 27.34 -4.11
CA PRO A 114 -1.74 28.03 -4.49
C PRO A 114 -1.57 29.26 -5.39
N ASP A 115 -0.40 29.89 -5.40
CA ASP A 115 -0.04 31.05 -6.22
C ASP A 115 0.55 30.67 -7.60
N TRP A 116 0.73 29.38 -7.88
CA TRP A 116 1.26 28.90 -9.15
C TRP A 116 0.21 28.97 -10.27
N ASP A 117 0.51 29.71 -11.33
CA ASP A 117 -0.35 29.76 -12.51
C ASP A 117 -0.16 28.52 -13.41
N VAL A 118 -0.94 27.47 -13.12
CA VAL A 118 -0.95 26.20 -13.88
C VAL A 118 -1.26 26.43 -15.37
N LYS A 119 -2.07 27.44 -15.73
CA LYS A 119 -2.43 27.68 -17.13
C LYS A 119 -1.27 28.25 -17.92
N LEU A 120 -0.46 29.09 -17.28
CA LEU A 120 0.68 29.74 -17.93
C LEU A 120 1.94 28.86 -17.91
N TYR A 121 2.18 28.12 -16.83
CA TYR A 121 3.45 27.41 -16.59
C TYR A 121 3.33 25.88 -16.62
N GLY A 122 2.13 25.34 -16.75
CA GLY A 122 1.87 23.90 -16.65
C GLY A 122 1.79 23.41 -15.20
N ALA A 123 1.41 22.15 -14.99
CA ALA A 123 1.30 21.59 -13.64
C ALA A 123 2.68 21.13 -13.12
N ILE A 124 2.92 21.33 -11.83
CA ILE A 124 4.03 20.67 -11.11
C ILE A 124 3.43 19.46 -10.42
N CYS A 125 3.96 18.28 -10.71
CA CYS A 125 3.50 17.04 -10.10
C CYS A 125 4.65 16.29 -9.43
N ALA A 126 4.36 15.75 -8.25
CA ALA A 126 5.15 14.68 -7.70
C ALA A 126 4.70 13.38 -8.34
N PHE A 127 5.68 12.62 -8.83
CA PHE A 127 5.48 11.28 -9.32
C PHE A 127 6.11 10.29 -8.35
N GLU A 128 5.39 9.21 -8.06
CA GLU A 128 5.84 8.09 -7.27
C GLU A 128 5.68 6.81 -8.08
N SER A 129 6.64 5.90 -7.99
CA SER A 129 6.50 4.56 -8.54
C SER A 129 7.03 3.51 -7.58
N GLN A 130 6.45 2.31 -7.67
CA GLN A 130 6.89 1.17 -6.90
C GLN A 130 6.74 -0.09 -7.75
N SER A 131 7.83 -0.83 -7.92
CA SER A 131 7.78 -2.10 -8.62
C SER A 131 7.20 -3.17 -7.70
N VAL A 132 6.51 -4.14 -8.31
CA VAL A 132 5.99 -5.32 -7.62
C VAL A 132 6.44 -6.53 -8.41
N ARG A 133 7.07 -7.48 -7.73
CA ARG A 133 7.50 -8.75 -8.30
C ARG A 133 6.86 -9.91 -7.57
N GLU A 134 6.86 -11.07 -8.20
CA GLU A 134 6.53 -12.32 -7.53
C GLU A 134 7.78 -13.18 -7.32
N VAL A 135 7.95 -13.64 -6.08
CA VAL A 135 9.01 -14.58 -5.67
C VAL A 135 8.38 -15.65 -4.79
N ASP A 136 8.49 -16.88 -5.24
CA ASP A 136 8.00 -18.10 -4.56
C ASP A 136 6.56 -17.94 -4.04
N ASP A 137 5.67 -17.51 -4.96
CA ASP A 137 4.25 -17.23 -4.74
C ASP A 137 3.93 -16.03 -3.82
N VAL A 138 4.94 -15.30 -3.37
CA VAL A 138 4.78 -14.09 -2.54
C VAL A 138 4.98 -12.83 -3.38
N LEU A 139 4.08 -11.86 -3.22
CA LEU A 139 4.27 -10.52 -3.78
C LEU A 139 5.29 -9.76 -2.93
N GLU A 140 6.27 -9.17 -3.60
CA GLU A 140 7.27 -8.30 -2.99
C GLU A 140 7.23 -6.94 -3.67
N ALA A 141 7.20 -5.88 -2.88
CA ALA A 141 7.32 -4.51 -3.38
C ALA A 141 8.78 -4.05 -3.30
N GLY A 142 9.24 -3.37 -4.34
CA GLY A 142 10.51 -2.65 -4.29
C GLY A 142 10.42 -1.38 -3.45
N ILE A 143 11.54 -0.69 -3.29
CA ILE A 143 11.58 0.67 -2.73
C ILE A 143 10.78 1.64 -3.61
N VAL A 144 10.11 2.61 -2.98
CA VAL A 144 9.42 3.70 -3.68
C VAL A 144 10.44 4.62 -4.35
N ALA A 145 10.28 4.85 -5.65
CA ALA A 145 11.02 5.84 -6.41
C ALA A 145 10.15 7.09 -6.61
N SER A 146 10.79 8.26 -6.69
CA SER A 146 10.11 9.55 -6.88
C SER A 146 10.77 10.38 -7.95
N SER A 147 9.98 11.12 -8.73
CA SER A 147 10.45 12.05 -9.75
C SER A 147 9.44 13.20 -9.95
N TRP A 148 9.62 14.00 -11.00
CA TRP A 148 8.80 15.19 -11.28
C TRP A 148 8.21 15.12 -12.69
N HIS A 149 7.07 14.43 -12.86
CA HIS A 149 6.25 14.48 -14.06
C HIS A 149 4.78 14.20 -13.75
N CYS A 150 3.90 14.63 -14.66
CA CYS A 150 2.45 14.60 -14.45
C CYS A 150 1.72 13.47 -15.17
N ASP A 151 2.39 12.72 -16.04
CA ASP A 151 1.83 11.56 -16.71
C ASP A 151 2.21 10.29 -15.93
N PRO A 152 1.27 9.66 -15.21
CA PRO A 152 1.53 8.41 -14.49
C PRO A 152 1.27 7.16 -15.34
N THR A 153 1.02 7.31 -16.64
CA THR A 153 0.70 6.20 -17.56
C THR A 153 1.81 5.96 -18.59
N GLY A 154 2.77 6.87 -18.68
CA GLY A 154 3.93 6.74 -19.55
C GLY A 154 4.69 5.44 -19.30
N GLY A 155 5.10 4.77 -20.38
CA GLY A 155 5.96 3.59 -20.28
C GLY A 155 7.25 3.92 -19.54
N ALA A 156 7.75 2.95 -18.77
CA ALA A 156 8.92 3.13 -17.93
C ALA A 156 10.17 2.48 -18.54
N ASP A 157 11.33 3.04 -18.22
CA ASP A 157 12.62 2.40 -18.53
C ASP A 157 12.75 1.09 -17.75
N GLN A 158 13.38 0.09 -18.35
CA GLN A 158 13.56 -1.23 -17.72
C GLN A 158 14.24 -1.14 -16.34
N LYS A 159 15.13 -0.16 -16.11
CA LYS A 159 15.85 -0.02 -14.84
C LYS A 159 14.93 0.33 -13.68
N GLU A 160 13.82 1.02 -13.93
CA GLU A 160 12.84 1.38 -12.90
C GLU A 160 12.16 0.15 -12.29
N PHE A 161 12.11 -0.96 -13.03
CA PHE A 161 11.54 -2.22 -12.54
C PHE A 161 12.49 -2.95 -11.58
N VAL A 162 13.80 -2.83 -11.78
CA VAL A 162 14.79 -3.73 -11.15
C VAL A 162 15.68 -3.06 -10.10
N TYR A 163 15.92 -1.75 -10.17
CA TYR A 163 16.87 -1.07 -9.27
C TYR A 163 16.39 -1.01 -7.80
N SER A 164 15.09 -1.17 -7.57
CA SER A 164 14.44 -1.01 -6.28
C SER A 164 14.50 -2.25 -5.35
N TYR A 165 15.29 -3.28 -5.71
CA TYR A 165 15.47 -4.50 -4.92
C TYR A 165 16.94 -4.71 -4.53
N ASP A 166 17.20 -4.88 -3.22
CA ASP A 166 18.55 -5.14 -2.69
C ASP A 166 19.08 -6.54 -3.00
N THR A 167 18.16 -7.50 -3.17
CA THR A 167 18.51 -8.90 -3.42
C THR A 167 17.65 -9.50 -4.52
N TRP A 168 18.26 -10.42 -5.26
CA TRP A 168 17.58 -11.22 -6.27
C TRP A 168 17.51 -12.67 -5.81
N PRO A 169 16.32 -13.30 -5.86
CA PRO A 169 16.21 -14.72 -5.60
C PRO A 169 17.07 -15.47 -6.62
N LYS A 170 17.96 -16.35 -6.14
CA LYS A 170 18.77 -17.21 -7.02
C LYS A 170 17.93 -18.39 -7.52
N ARG A 171 16.98 -18.13 -8.41
CA ARG A 171 16.27 -19.19 -9.11
C ARG A 171 17.24 -19.79 -10.14
N ASN A 172 17.84 -20.94 -9.78
CA ASN A 172 18.86 -21.72 -10.52
C ASN A 172 20.35 -21.37 -10.29
N ALA A 173 20.81 -21.25 -9.04
CA ALA A 173 22.19 -21.63 -8.75
C ALA A 173 22.30 -23.16 -8.85
N ALA A 174 22.34 -23.70 -10.08
CA ALA A 174 22.69 -25.10 -10.28
C ALA A 174 24.01 -25.36 -9.53
N LYS A 175 23.97 -26.27 -8.55
CA LYS A 175 25.19 -26.73 -7.86
C LYS A 175 26.15 -27.19 -8.96
N PRO A 176 27.40 -26.69 -9.03
CA PRO A 176 28.34 -27.20 -10.01
C PRO A 176 28.41 -28.71 -9.81
N SER A 177 28.07 -29.48 -10.85
CA SER A 177 28.21 -30.93 -10.81
C SER A 177 29.71 -31.19 -10.73
N ARG A 178 30.19 -31.39 -9.51
CA ARG A 178 31.55 -31.83 -9.26
C ARG A 178 31.63 -33.24 -9.83
N LYS A 179 31.99 -33.36 -11.11
CA LYS A 179 32.46 -34.62 -11.68
C LYS A 179 33.63 -35.04 -10.79
N ARG A 180 33.39 -36.04 -9.93
CA ARG A 180 34.48 -36.77 -9.30
C ARG A 180 35.21 -37.43 -10.47
N GLY A 181 36.41 -36.94 -10.77
CA GLY A 181 37.36 -37.74 -11.50
C GLY A 181 37.54 -39.03 -10.70
N THR A 182 37.13 -40.14 -11.28
CA THR A 182 37.45 -41.48 -10.80
C THR A 182 38.96 -41.69 -11.02
N PRO A 183 39.65 -42.46 -10.15
CA PRO A 183 41.11 -42.52 -10.08
C PRO A 183 41.81 -42.96 -11.37
#